data_AF-A0A1V6Q218-F1
#
_entry.id   AF-A0A1V6Q218-F1
#
_cell.length_a   1.000
_cell.length_b   1.000
_cell.length_c   1.000
_cell.angle_alpha   90.00
_cell.angle_beta   90.00
_cell.angle_gamma   90.00
#
_symmetry.space_group_name_H-M   'P 1'
#
loop_
_entity.id
_entity.type
_entity.pdbx_description
1 polymer ?
#
loop_
_entity_poly.entity_id
_entity_poly.type
_entity_poly.pdbx_seq_one_letter_code
_entity_poly.pdbx_strand_id
1 'polypeptide(L)'
;MSRILRIGLRIGVLLVGNVQLLDLAAVDLLYMATPEYLNSSSLTQTLIDMGRPCQIHYIGQEGAGGISTATAQMPIQLTDKPTDETVSPGKLDVVIVPGPSLKAMPPAEEHLDFLRGHYASGTSILGICGVTNGYDLVIKYLRENYPELLVNTIIDQADITPRPLHYSSPATVNAAK
;
A
#
# COMPACT_ATOMS: atom_id res chain seq x y z
N MET A 1 11.44 16.04 15.22
CA MET A 1 12.47 15.82 14.19
C MET A 1 11.82 16.03 12.84
N SER A 2 12.26 17.06 12.09
CA SER A 2 11.72 17.33 10.75
C SER A 2 12.19 16.23 9.81
N ARG A 3 11.25 15.44 9.27
CA ARG A 3 11.53 14.46 8.20
C ARG A 3 12.04 15.28 7.03
N ILE A 4 13.32 15.15 6.66
CA ILE A 4 13.80 15.68 5.37
C ILE A 4 12.94 14.98 4.32
N LEU A 5 11.99 15.71 3.76
CA LEU A 5 11.10 15.20 2.71
C LEU A 5 11.98 14.89 1.50
N ARG A 6 12.33 13.62 1.33
CA ARG A 6 12.96 13.15 0.09
C ARG A 6 12.03 13.47 -1.07
N ILE A 7 12.59 13.91 -2.19
CA ILE A 7 11.80 14.35 -3.37
C ILE A 7 10.80 13.27 -3.82
N GLY A 8 11.18 11.98 -3.76
CA GLY A 8 10.29 10.85 -4.05
C GLY A 8 9.91 10.01 -2.82
N LEU A 9 8.74 9.38 -2.86
CA LEU A 9 8.23 8.44 -1.87
C LEU A 9 8.78 7.03 -2.14
N ARG A 10 9.37 6.37 -1.14
CA ARG A 10 9.83 4.98 -1.25
C ARG A 10 8.85 4.04 -0.57
N ILE A 11 8.22 3.18 -1.35
CA ILE A 11 7.14 2.28 -0.94
C ILE A 11 7.69 0.85 -0.96
N GLY A 12 7.60 0.15 0.17
CA GLY A 12 7.78 -1.31 0.19
C GLY A 12 6.45 -2.02 0.13
N VAL A 13 6.34 -3.07 -0.66
CA VAL A 13 5.21 -3.99 -0.70
C VAL A 13 5.72 -5.35 -0.24
N LEU A 14 5.44 -5.71 1.02
CA LEU A 14 5.90 -6.97 1.60
C LEU A 14 4.94 -8.10 1.22
N LEU A 15 5.40 -8.99 0.33
CA LEU A 15 4.62 -10.13 -0.15
C LEU A 15 4.91 -11.37 0.71
N VAL A 16 3.99 -11.69 1.60
CA VAL A 16 4.07 -12.88 2.47
C VAL A 16 3.37 -14.06 1.79
N GLY A 17 4.15 -14.85 1.02
CA GLY A 17 3.62 -15.96 0.24
C GLY A 17 2.62 -15.50 -0.83
N ASN A 18 1.47 -16.18 -0.93
CA ASN A 18 0.38 -15.76 -1.81
C ASN A 18 -0.47 -14.69 -1.12
N VAL A 19 -0.61 -13.53 -1.77
CA VAL A 19 -1.38 -12.38 -1.26
C VAL A 19 -2.67 -12.14 -2.04
N GLN A 20 -3.64 -11.47 -1.44
CA GLN A 20 -4.85 -11.05 -2.14
C GLN A 20 -4.55 -9.95 -3.17
N LEU A 21 -4.96 -10.17 -4.42
CA LEU A 21 -4.74 -9.25 -5.54
C LEU A 21 -5.40 -7.89 -5.30
N LEU A 22 -6.59 -7.87 -4.73
CA LEU A 22 -7.32 -6.62 -4.47
C LEU A 22 -6.70 -5.82 -3.33
N ASP A 23 -6.13 -6.49 -2.32
CA ASP A 23 -5.34 -5.83 -1.27
C ASP A 23 -4.06 -5.21 -1.86
N LEU A 24 -3.40 -5.93 -2.77
CA LEU A 24 -2.24 -5.45 -3.50
C LEU A 24 -2.58 -4.26 -4.41
N ALA A 25 -3.76 -4.27 -5.05
CA ALA A 25 -4.20 -3.21 -5.95
C ALA A 25 -4.34 -1.85 -5.25
N ALA A 26 -4.45 -1.81 -3.91
CA ALA A 26 -4.44 -0.56 -3.15
C ALA A 26 -3.14 0.24 -3.28
N VAL A 27 -2.02 -0.42 -3.62
CA VAL A 27 -0.75 0.27 -3.94
C VAL A 27 -0.92 1.26 -5.10
N ASP A 28 -1.83 0.97 -6.03
CA ASP A 28 -2.04 1.79 -7.22
C ASP A 28 -2.52 3.20 -6.88
N LEU A 29 -3.28 3.38 -5.78
CA LEU A 29 -3.67 4.72 -5.32
C LEU A 29 -2.48 5.61 -4.92
N LEU A 30 -1.39 5.02 -4.44
CA LEU A 30 -0.14 5.75 -4.20
C LEU A 30 0.53 6.13 -5.52
N TYR A 31 0.47 5.26 -6.53
CA TYR A 31 0.99 5.55 -7.86
C TYR A 31 0.15 6.61 -8.59
N MET A 32 -1.17 6.63 -8.38
CA MET A 32 -2.05 7.69 -8.90
C MET A 32 -1.71 9.08 -8.37
N ALA A 33 -1.03 9.18 -7.22
CA ALA A 33 -0.53 10.43 -6.66
C ALA A 33 0.81 10.92 -7.25
N THR A 34 1.29 10.26 -8.31
CA THR A 34 2.56 10.61 -8.96
C THR A 34 2.35 11.57 -10.13
N PRO A 35 3.29 12.49 -10.41
CA PRO A 35 3.23 13.34 -11.60
C PRO A 35 3.11 12.53 -12.90
N GLU A 36 3.75 11.35 -12.96
CA GLU A 36 3.70 10.43 -14.10
C GLU A 36 2.28 9.96 -14.41
N TYR A 37 1.54 9.54 -13.38
CA TYR A 37 0.14 9.16 -13.55
C TYR A 37 -0.74 10.37 -13.85
N LEU A 38 -0.61 11.46 -13.09
CA LEU A 38 -1.45 12.65 -13.23
C LEU A 38 -1.32 13.28 -14.62
N ASN A 39 -0.11 13.29 -15.19
CA ASN A 39 0.15 13.81 -16.53
C ASN A 39 -0.39 12.92 -17.66
N SER A 40 -0.73 11.66 -17.37
CA SER A 40 -1.43 10.78 -18.32
C SER A 40 -2.93 11.08 -18.46
N SER A 41 -3.45 11.95 -17.59
CA SER A 41 -4.85 12.40 -17.57
C SER A 41 -4.97 13.88 -17.94
N SER A 42 -6.16 14.34 -18.29
CA SER A 42 -6.41 15.74 -18.72
C SER A 42 -6.46 16.73 -17.54
N LEU A 43 -5.62 16.55 -16.53
CA LEU A 43 -5.56 17.39 -15.33
C LEU A 43 -4.72 18.66 -15.56
N THR A 44 -4.96 19.67 -14.72
CA THR A 44 -4.22 20.93 -14.77
C THR A 44 -2.79 20.76 -14.26
N GLN A 45 -1.85 21.59 -14.75
CA GLN A 45 -0.47 21.60 -14.26
C GLN A 45 -0.39 21.80 -12.74
N THR A 46 -1.27 22.64 -12.18
CA THR A 46 -1.37 22.87 -10.74
C THR A 46 -1.64 21.60 -9.94
N LEU A 47 -2.44 20.66 -10.46
CA LEU A 47 -2.66 19.36 -9.83
C LEU A 47 -1.46 18.43 -10.00
N ILE A 48 -0.84 18.44 -11.19
CA ILE A 48 0.35 17.62 -11.47
C ILE A 48 1.49 18.00 -10.52
N ASP A 49 1.69 19.29 -10.26
CA ASP A 49 2.73 19.82 -9.36
C ASP A 49 2.50 19.46 -7.88
N MET A 50 1.28 19.04 -7.50
CA MET A 50 0.99 18.51 -6.16
C MET A 50 1.41 17.04 -6.02
N GLY A 51 1.61 16.34 -7.14
CA GLY A 51 2.04 14.96 -7.16
C GLY A 51 3.45 14.79 -6.60
N ARG A 52 3.74 13.58 -6.10
CA ARG A 52 5.08 13.21 -5.64
C ARG A 52 5.52 11.94 -6.35
N PRO A 53 6.69 11.92 -7.02
CA PRO A 53 7.18 10.71 -7.66
C PRO A 53 7.38 9.61 -6.61
N CYS A 54 7.26 8.35 -7.01
CA CYS A 54 7.45 7.23 -6.09
C CYS A 54 8.31 6.12 -6.69
N GLN A 55 8.92 5.33 -5.81
CA GLN A 55 9.60 4.08 -6.15
C GLN A 55 8.96 2.96 -5.34
N ILE A 56 8.44 1.94 -6.04
CA ILE A 56 7.78 0.79 -5.43
C ILE A 56 8.73 -0.40 -5.46
N HIS A 57 8.96 -0.99 -4.29
CA HIS A 57 9.75 -2.19 -4.09
C HIS A 57 8.80 -3.36 -3.79
N TYR A 58 8.74 -4.35 -4.67
CA TYR A 58 8.03 -5.61 -4.42
C TYR A 58 8.96 -6.58 -3.72
N ILE A 59 8.74 -6.77 -2.42
CA ILE A 59 9.68 -7.42 -1.50
C ILE A 59 9.19 -8.84 -1.22
N GLY A 60 10.04 -9.83 -1.48
CA GLY A 60 9.73 -11.24 -1.22
C GLY A 60 11.00 -12.10 -1.12
N GLN A 61 10.84 -13.35 -0.67
CA GLN A 61 11.99 -14.22 -0.33
C GLN A 61 12.93 -14.52 -1.49
N GLU A 62 12.41 -14.64 -2.71
CA GLU A 62 13.20 -14.93 -3.91
C GLU A 62 14.04 -13.73 -4.38
N GLY A 63 13.66 -12.49 -4.01
CA GLY A 63 14.41 -11.28 -4.35
C GLY A 63 14.31 -10.84 -5.80
N ALA A 64 15.16 -9.89 -6.20
CA ALA A 64 15.17 -9.31 -7.54
C ALA A 64 15.14 -10.37 -8.65
N GLY A 65 14.14 -10.28 -9.54
CA GLY A 65 13.95 -11.23 -10.65
C GLY A 65 13.21 -12.52 -10.29
N GLY A 66 13.00 -12.77 -8.99
CA GLY A 66 12.09 -13.80 -8.50
C GLY A 66 10.63 -13.48 -8.79
N ILE A 67 9.77 -14.48 -8.70
CA ILE A 67 8.32 -14.34 -8.91
C ILE A 67 7.59 -14.72 -7.63
N SER A 68 6.71 -13.83 -7.17
CA SER A 68 5.64 -14.15 -6.21
C SER A 68 4.31 -14.22 -6.95
N THR A 69 3.23 -14.59 -6.26
CA THR A 69 1.91 -14.76 -6.88
C THR A 69 0.83 -14.15 -6.00
N ALA A 70 -0.09 -13.40 -6.58
CA ALA A 70 -1.33 -12.99 -5.92
C ALA A 70 -2.48 -13.97 -6.20
N THR A 71 -3.63 -13.79 -5.55
CA THR A 71 -4.89 -14.44 -5.97
C THR A 71 -5.21 -14.12 -7.43
N ALA A 72 -6.13 -14.88 -8.04
CA ALA A 72 -6.36 -14.84 -9.50
C ALA A 72 -5.13 -15.21 -10.35
N GLN A 73 -4.17 -15.91 -9.74
CA GLN A 73 -2.99 -16.47 -10.41
C GLN A 73 -2.08 -15.40 -11.05
N MET A 74 -2.15 -14.15 -10.56
CA MET A 74 -1.35 -13.07 -11.11
C MET A 74 0.12 -13.17 -10.64
N PRO A 75 1.09 -13.32 -11.54
CA PRO A 75 2.51 -13.30 -11.17
C PRO A 75 2.94 -11.86 -10.84
N ILE A 76 3.80 -11.72 -9.83
CA ILE A 76 4.41 -10.45 -9.43
C ILE A 76 5.91 -10.62 -9.48
N GLN A 77 6.59 -9.82 -10.30
CA GLN A 77 8.05 -9.80 -10.32
C GLN A 77 8.57 -9.04 -9.10
N LEU A 78 9.43 -9.71 -8.34
CA LEU A 78 10.07 -9.15 -7.16
C LEU A 78 11.24 -8.25 -7.55
N THR A 79 11.44 -7.20 -6.77
CA THR A 79 12.53 -6.24 -6.94
C THR A 79 13.60 -6.37 -5.85
N ASP A 80 13.24 -6.83 -4.65
CA ASP A 80 14.14 -6.87 -3.50
C ASP A 80 13.81 -8.06 -2.58
N LYS A 81 14.79 -8.48 -1.78
CA LYS A 81 14.61 -9.35 -0.61
C LYS A 81 14.42 -8.51 0.65
N PRO A 82 13.75 -9.04 1.70
CA PRO A 82 13.69 -8.37 3.00
C PRO A 82 15.05 -8.02 3.61
N THR A 83 16.10 -8.75 3.21
CA THR A 83 17.48 -8.57 3.70
C THR A 83 18.30 -7.56 2.89
N ASP A 84 17.79 -7.05 1.77
CA ASP A 84 18.54 -6.15 0.91
C ASP A 84 18.67 -4.75 1.54
N GLU A 85 19.86 -4.13 1.42
CA GLU A 85 20.14 -2.84 2.04
C GLU A 85 19.20 -1.72 1.54
N THR A 86 18.78 -1.82 0.27
CA THR A 86 17.88 -0.88 -0.42
C THR A 86 16.53 -0.73 0.27
N VAL A 87 16.08 -1.77 0.98
CA VAL A 87 14.79 -1.84 1.69
C VAL A 87 14.95 -2.02 3.19
N SER A 88 16.13 -1.78 3.74
CA SER A 88 16.38 -1.84 5.20
C SER A 88 15.59 -0.77 5.98
N PRO A 89 15.36 -0.96 7.30
CA PRO A 89 14.75 0.05 8.17
C PRO A 89 15.32 1.46 7.98
N GLY A 90 14.45 2.46 7.92
CA GLY A 90 14.81 3.86 7.65
C GLY A 90 15.04 4.19 6.15
N LYS A 91 14.96 3.21 5.25
CA LYS A 91 15.05 3.46 3.80
C LYS A 91 13.70 3.64 3.12
N LEU A 92 12.63 3.06 3.69
CA LEU A 92 11.26 3.12 3.18
C LEU A 92 10.42 4.13 3.96
N ASP A 93 9.58 4.88 3.26
CA ASP A 93 8.66 5.85 3.87
C ASP A 93 7.37 5.17 4.36
N VAL A 94 6.90 4.18 3.59
CA VAL A 94 5.72 3.36 3.87
C VAL A 94 5.98 1.90 3.47
N VAL A 95 5.45 0.96 4.25
CA VAL A 95 5.39 -0.47 3.91
C VAL A 95 3.92 -0.89 3.86
N ILE A 96 3.50 -1.41 2.72
CA ILE A 96 2.18 -2.03 2.53
C ILE A 96 2.35 -3.54 2.69
N VAL A 97 1.46 -4.14 3.47
CA VAL A 97 1.39 -5.60 3.66
C VAL A 97 0.02 -6.06 3.17
N PRO A 98 -0.11 -6.49 1.90
CA PRO A 98 -1.33 -7.08 1.40
C PRO A 98 -1.69 -8.36 2.17
N GLY A 99 -2.98 -8.65 2.33
CA GLY A 99 -3.44 -9.79 3.11
C GLY A 99 -2.90 -11.11 2.55
N PRO A 100 -2.13 -11.90 3.34
CA PRO A 100 -1.67 -13.21 2.90
C PRO A 100 -2.81 -14.23 2.94
N SER A 101 -2.58 -15.40 2.36
CA SER A 101 -3.43 -16.57 2.59
C SER A 101 -3.61 -16.84 4.10
N LEU A 102 -4.82 -17.20 4.53
CA LEU A 102 -5.10 -17.57 5.92
C LEU A 102 -4.22 -18.73 6.43
N LYS A 103 -3.70 -19.57 5.52
CA LYS A 103 -2.76 -20.65 5.84
C LYS A 103 -1.38 -20.16 6.26
N ALA A 104 -1.02 -18.94 5.89
CA ALA A 104 0.24 -18.29 6.22
C ALA A 104 0.14 -17.44 7.50
N MET A 105 -0.92 -17.61 8.30
CA MET A 105 -1.12 -16.90 9.55
C MET A 105 -0.86 -17.82 10.76
N PRO A 106 -0.07 -17.38 11.76
CA PRO A 106 0.69 -16.13 11.78
C PRO A 106 1.85 -16.17 10.77
N PRO A 107 2.29 -15.00 10.24
CA PRO A 107 3.47 -14.92 9.40
C PRO A 107 4.72 -15.41 10.13
N ALA A 108 5.72 -15.87 9.37
CA ALA A 108 7.03 -16.24 9.91
C ALA A 108 7.70 -15.05 10.63
N GLU A 109 8.51 -15.34 11.65
CA GLU A 109 9.12 -14.33 12.53
C GLU A 109 9.97 -13.31 11.75
N GLU A 110 10.64 -13.75 10.69
CA GLU A 110 11.43 -12.89 9.80
C GLU A 110 10.62 -11.74 9.18
N HIS A 111 9.34 -11.97 8.85
CA HIS A 111 8.45 -10.93 8.34
C HIS A 111 8.05 -9.96 9.45
N LEU A 112 7.82 -10.48 10.66
CA LEU A 112 7.50 -9.66 11.82
C LEU A 112 8.69 -8.78 12.22
N ASP A 113 9.91 -9.32 12.19
CA ASP A 113 11.13 -8.57 12.49
C ASP A 113 11.40 -7.47 11.46
N PHE A 114 11.19 -7.76 10.18
CA PHE A 114 11.23 -6.73 9.13
C PHE A 114 10.28 -5.57 9.44
N LEU A 115 9.01 -5.87 9.75
CA LEU A 115 8.00 -4.86 10.06
C LEU A 115 8.31 -4.08 11.36
N ARG A 116 8.78 -4.76 12.41
CA ARG A 116 9.18 -4.13 13.67
C ARG A 116 10.35 -3.18 13.47
N GLY A 117 11.36 -3.58 12.69
CA GLY A 117 12.50 -2.73 12.35
C GLY A 117 12.05 -1.45 11.64
N HIS A 118 11.19 -1.57 10.64
CA HIS A 118 10.62 -0.41 9.94
C HIS A 118 9.79 0.48 10.85
N TYR A 119 8.91 -0.10 11.67
CA TYR A 119 8.11 0.64 12.63
C TYR A 119 9.00 1.43 13.62
N ALA A 120 10.05 0.80 14.17
CA ALA A 120 11.00 1.45 15.05
C ALA A 120 11.78 2.59 14.37
N SER A 121 11.95 2.53 13.04
CA SER A 121 12.57 3.60 12.25
C SER A 121 11.61 4.73 11.84
N GLY A 122 10.32 4.64 12.20
CA GLY A 122 9.29 5.63 11.86
C GLY A 122 8.71 5.48 10.44
N THR A 123 8.85 4.31 9.82
CA THR A 123 8.14 3.95 8.58
C THR A 123 6.66 3.71 8.89
N SER A 124 5.75 4.21 8.04
CA SER A 124 4.32 3.90 8.16
C SER A 124 4.06 2.46 7.72
N ILE A 125 3.35 1.67 8.52
CA ILE A 125 3.01 0.28 8.18
C ILE A 125 1.51 0.20 7.90
N LEU A 126 1.14 -0.19 6.69
CA LEU A 126 -0.24 -0.35 6.23
C LEU A 126 -0.53 -1.84 6.02
N GLY A 127 -1.01 -2.50 7.08
CA GLY A 127 -1.49 -3.89 7.00
C GLY A 127 -2.90 -3.94 6.46
N ILE A 128 -3.07 -4.56 5.29
CA ILE A 128 -4.36 -4.69 4.61
C ILE A 128 -4.87 -6.11 4.84
N CYS A 129 -6.14 -6.24 5.22
CA CYS A 129 -6.75 -7.55 5.44
C CYS A 129 -8.21 -7.51 5.01
N GLY A 130 -8.52 -7.92 3.79
CA GLY A 130 -9.89 -8.05 3.30
C GLY A 130 -10.22 -7.02 2.23
N VAL A 131 -9.99 -7.42 0.99
CA VAL A 131 -10.42 -6.87 -0.32
C VAL A 131 -10.64 -5.37 -0.40
N THR A 132 -11.65 -4.83 0.26
CA THR A 132 -12.03 -3.43 0.11
C THR A 132 -11.36 -2.53 1.16
N ASN A 133 -10.97 -3.00 2.35
CA ASN A 133 -10.42 -2.12 3.39
C ASN A 133 -9.03 -1.52 3.04
N GLY A 134 -8.33 -2.08 2.04
CA GLY A 134 -7.04 -1.57 1.59
C GLY A 134 -7.11 -0.15 1.05
N TYR A 135 -8.13 0.16 0.25
CA TYR A 135 -8.31 1.52 -0.29
C TYR A 135 -8.56 2.55 0.80
N ASP A 136 -9.37 2.26 1.81
CA ASP A 136 -9.64 3.20 2.91
C ASP A 136 -8.36 3.52 3.69
N LEU A 137 -7.53 2.50 3.92
CA LEU A 137 -6.27 2.65 4.62
C LEU A 137 -5.26 3.49 3.82
N VAL A 138 -5.14 3.25 2.51
CA VAL A 138 -4.27 4.04 1.63
C VAL A 138 -4.80 5.46 1.44
N ILE A 139 -6.11 5.64 1.29
CA ILE A 139 -6.73 6.98 1.23
C ILE A 139 -6.48 7.75 2.52
N LYS A 140 -6.60 7.11 3.69
CA LYS A 140 -6.25 7.75 4.96
C LYS A 140 -4.79 8.21 4.97
N TYR A 141 -3.86 7.35 4.54
CA TYR A 141 -2.46 7.74 4.41
C TYR A 141 -2.27 8.93 3.45
N LEU A 142 -2.95 8.92 2.31
CA LEU A 142 -2.91 10.03 1.35
C LEU A 142 -3.42 11.34 1.98
N ARG A 143 -4.54 11.31 2.70
CA ARG A 143 -5.10 12.49 3.41
C ARG A 143 -4.15 13.09 4.44
N GLU A 144 -3.33 12.26 5.09
CA GLU A 144 -2.36 12.69 6.09
C GLU A 144 -1.07 13.26 5.46
N ASN A 145 -0.80 12.95 4.19
CA ASN A 145 0.51 13.22 3.56
C ASN A 145 0.46 14.05 2.25
N TYR A 146 -0.73 14.29 1.68
CA TYR A 146 -0.92 15.00 0.42
C TYR A 146 -1.99 16.08 0.51
N PRO A 147 -1.96 17.11 -0.36
CA PRO A 147 -2.99 18.15 -0.39
C PRO A 147 -4.39 17.57 -0.65
N GLU A 148 -5.38 18.09 0.07
CA GLU A 148 -6.77 17.59 0.02
C GLU A 148 -7.34 17.54 -1.41
N LEU A 149 -7.06 18.56 -2.21
CA LEU A 149 -7.51 18.67 -3.61
C LEU A 149 -6.98 17.52 -4.48
N LEU A 150 -5.69 17.17 -4.33
CA LEU A 150 -5.11 16.04 -5.05
C LEU A 150 -5.76 14.72 -4.60
N VAL A 151 -5.93 14.52 -3.30
CA VAL A 151 -6.53 13.28 -2.78
C VAL A 151 -7.99 13.13 -3.25
N ASN A 152 -8.78 14.20 -3.25
CA ASN A 152 -10.14 14.20 -3.82
C ASN A 152 -10.12 13.80 -5.30
N THR A 153 -9.19 14.36 -6.07
CA THR A 153 -9.06 14.06 -7.50
C THR A 153 -8.76 12.59 -7.76
N ILE A 154 -7.86 11.98 -6.98
CA ILE A 154 -7.52 10.55 -7.08
C ILE A 154 -8.73 9.67 -6.74
N ILE A 155 -9.46 10.00 -5.68
CA ILE A 155 -10.66 9.26 -5.28
C ILE A 155 -11.73 9.31 -6.37
N ASP A 156 -11.96 10.49 -6.96
CA ASP A 156 -12.91 10.68 -8.05
C ASP A 156 -12.49 9.91 -9.31
N GLN A 157 -11.20 9.94 -9.68
CA GLN A 157 -10.67 9.18 -10.81
C GLN A 157 -10.74 7.66 -10.62
N ALA A 158 -10.57 7.19 -9.39
CA ALA A 158 -10.66 5.78 -9.03
C ALA A 158 -12.10 5.29 -8.83
N ASP A 159 -13.10 6.18 -8.94
CA ASP A 159 -14.51 5.89 -8.64
C ASP A 159 -14.71 5.24 -7.25
N ILE A 160 -13.94 5.70 -6.26
CA ILE A 160 -14.01 5.17 -4.89
C ILE A 160 -15.06 5.94 -4.11
N THR A 161 -16.16 5.27 -3.79
CA THR A 161 -17.18 5.83 -2.91
C THR A 161 -16.74 5.77 -1.44
N PRO A 162 -16.93 6.85 -0.65
CA PRO A 162 -16.68 6.80 0.79
C PRO A 162 -17.52 5.70 1.45
N ARG A 163 -16.86 4.82 2.22
CA ARG A 163 -17.55 3.79 2.98
C ARG A 163 -17.73 4.19 4.44
N PRO A 164 -18.85 3.80 5.07
CA PRO A 164 -19.02 4.00 6.50
C PRO A 164 -17.97 3.19 7.26
N LEU A 165 -17.41 3.79 8.33
CA LEU A 165 -16.42 3.15 9.19
C LEU A 165 -16.94 1.86 9.86
N HIS A 166 -18.27 1.77 10.01
CA HIS A 166 -18.95 0.63 10.60
C HIS A 166 -19.69 -0.17 9.53
N TYR A 167 -19.31 -1.43 9.35
CA TYR A 167 -20.10 -2.40 8.61
C TYR A 167 -21.28 -2.86 9.46
N SER A 168 -22.47 -2.97 8.86
CA SER A 168 -23.60 -3.67 9.48
C SER A 168 -23.20 -5.13 9.69
N SER A 169 -23.02 -5.55 10.95
CA SER A 169 -22.73 -6.96 11.26
C SER A 169 -23.94 -7.83 10.90
N PRO A 170 -23.75 -9.04 10.34
CA PRO A 170 -24.85 -10.01 10.18
C PRO A 170 -25.56 -10.33 11.51
N ALA A 171 -24.90 -10.09 12.65
CA ALA A 171 -25.47 -10.31 13.98
C ALA A 171 -26.70 -9.43 14.28
N THR A 172 -26.91 -8.31 13.58
CA THR A 172 -28.09 -7.45 13.78
C THR A 172 -29.23 -7.73 12.81
N VAL A 173 -29.06 -8.62 11.83
CA VAL A 173 -30.14 -8.99 10.88
C VAL A 173 -31.01 -10.14 11.41
N ASN A 174 -30.47 -10.96 12.33
CA ASN A 174 -31.20 -12.10 12.93
C ASN A 174 -31.85 -11.81 14.29
N ALA A 175 -31.74 -10.58 14.81
CA ALA A 175 -32.40 -10.19 16.06
C ALA A 175 -33.82 -9.61 15.85
N ALA A 176 -34.28 -9.55 14.60
CA ALA A 176 -35.59 -9.05 14.21
C ALA A 176 -36.34 -10.07 13.33
N LYS A 177 -36.50 -11.30 13.82
CA LYS A 177 -37.54 -12.24 13.39
C LYS A 177 -38.00 -13.09 14.58
#